data_AF-A0A8H7S167-F1
#
_entry.id   AF-A0A8H7S167-F1
#
_cell.length_a   1.000
_cell.length_b   1.000
_cell.length_c   1.000
_cell.angle_alpha   90.00
_cell.angle_beta   90.00
_cell.angle_gamma   90.00
#
_symmetry.space_group_name_H-M   'P 1'
#
loop_
_entity.id
_entity.type
_entity.pdbx_description
1 polymer ?
#
loop_
_entity_poly.entity_id
_entity_poly.type
_entity_poly.pdbx_seq_one_letter_code
_entity_poly.pdbx_strand_id
1 'polypeptide(L)'
;MGEGKVAVPSQSTISEILSKKDNFLAMTDEELNGKRKRPCAHPDTEKALAQFVNEMESKGAPINRESLCNQAIPIGNALKIINFEFSNGWMSNFEKRFSFKSRIIHGEAESAVTIPRRTISKTPLSGQKDDKTRITIALACNADVSHKYKLFFIGHAAKRRCFGEKTGDYTIFI
;
A
#
# COMPACT_ATOMS: atom_id res chain seq x y z
N MET A 1 -6.49 -48.82 21.43
CA MET A 1 -5.80 -47.51 21.54
C MET A 1 -4.37 -47.74 21.09
N GLY A 2 -4.04 -47.44 19.84
CA GLY A 2 -2.72 -47.74 19.28
C GLY A 2 -1.73 -46.65 19.67
N GLU A 3 -0.69 -47.01 20.42
CA GLU A 3 0.39 -46.08 20.73
C GLU A 3 1.12 -45.73 19.43
N GLY A 4 1.08 -44.44 19.06
CA GLY A 4 1.80 -43.94 17.91
C GLY A 4 3.29 -44.11 18.13
N LYS A 5 3.93 -44.99 17.36
CA LYS A 5 5.39 -45.13 17.36
C LYS A 5 6.02 -43.79 16.97
N VAL A 6 6.58 -43.07 17.95
CA VAL A 6 7.40 -41.88 17.70
C VAL A 6 8.70 -42.38 17.07
N ALA A 7 8.94 -42.00 15.82
CA ALA A 7 10.15 -42.39 15.11
C ALA A 7 11.39 -41.77 15.77
N VAL A 8 12.36 -42.60 16.13
CA VAL A 8 13.63 -42.14 16.69
C VAL A 8 14.42 -41.45 15.57
N PRO A 9 14.88 -40.20 15.76
CA PRO A 9 15.68 -39.51 14.75
C PRO A 9 17.04 -40.19 14.55
N SER A 10 17.59 -40.09 13.34
CA SER A 10 18.91 -40.67 13.05
C SER A 10 20.02 -40.00 13.86
N GLN A 11 21.11 -40.72 14.10
CA GLN A 11 22.29 -40.18 14.80
C GLN A 11 22.87 -38.93 14.12
N SER A 12 22.81 -38.85 12.79
CA SER A 12 23.16 -37.64 12.03
C SER A 12 22.26 -36.45 12.38
N THR A 13 20.95 -36.68 12.53
CA THR A 13 19.97 -35.65 12.91
C THR A 13 20.26 -35.11 14.32
N ILE A 14 20.56 -36.01 15.26
CA ILE A 14 20.90 -35.64 16.65
C ILE A 14 22.17 -34.78 16.66
N SER A 15 23.21 -35.18 15.92
CA SER A 15 24.46 -34.42 15.81
C SER A 15 24.26 -33.04 15.20
N GLU A 16 23.48 -32.93 14.12
CA GLU A 16 23.16 -31.64 13.50
C GLU A 16 22.42 -30.70 14.47
N ILE A 17 21.47 -31.22 15.25
CA ILE A 17 20.74 -30.42 16.24
C ILE A 17 21.67 -29.93 17.34
N LEU A 18 22.51 -30.82 17.88
CA LEU A 18 23.47 -30.48 18.94
C LEU A 18 24.50 -29.45 18.46
N SER A 19 24.99 -29.58 17.23
CA SER A 19 25.95 -28.61 16.66
C SER A 19 25.37 -27.21 16.47
N LYS A 20 24.05 -27.09 16.34
CA LYS A 20 23.33 -25.82 16.16
C LYS A 20 22.61 -25.34 17.42
N LYS A 21 22.82 -25.98 18.59
CA LYS A 21 22.07 -25.69 19.83
C LYS A 21 22.08 -24.21 20.22
N ASP A 22 23.22 -23.55 20.10
CA ASP A 22 23.37 -22.16 20.57
C ASP A 22 22.57 -21.20 19.66
N ASN A 23 22.47 -21.53 18.36
CA ASN A 23 21.61 -20.79 17.44
C ASN A 23 20.11 -20.98 17.73
N PHE A 24 19.70 -22.13 18.27
CA PHE A 24 18.32 -22.37 18.68
C PHE A 24 17.98 -21.66 20.00
N LEU A 25 18.94 -21.62 20.94
CA LEU A 25 18.78 -20.91 22.21
C LEU A 25 18.70 -19.38 22.04
N ALA A 26 19.38 -18.84 21.03
CA ALA A 26 19.35 -17.42 20.71
C ALA A 26 18.11 -16.97 19.91
N MET A 27 17.23 -17.90 19.55
CA MET A 27 16.12 -17.68 18.61
C MET A 27 14.81 -17.34 19.32
N THR A 28 13.93 -16.55 18.69
CA THR A 28 12.61 -16.26 19.28
C THR A 28 11.62 -17.41 19.09
N ASP A 29 10.56 -17.47 19.92
CA ASP A 29 9.52 -18.50 19.81
C ASP A 29 8.83 -18.50 18.44
N GLU A 30 8.67 -17.33 17.80
CA GLU A 30 8.11 -17.25 16.44
C GLU A 30 9.05 -17.89 15.40
N GLU A 31 10.36 -17.73 15.58
CA GLU A 31 11.37 -18.29 14.69
C GLU A 31 11.47 -19.81 14.81
N LEU A 32 11.20 -20.36 16.00
CA LEU A 32 11.20 -21.79 16.28
C LEU A 32 9.96 -22.53 15.76
N ASN A 33 8.84 -21.82 15.55
CA ASN A 33 7.59 -22.42 15.06
C ASN A 33 7.69 -22.86 13.56
N GLY A 34 8.73 -22.44 12.85
CA GLY A 34 8.98 -22.79 11.46
C GLY A 34 9.76 -24.09 11.28
N LYS A 35 9.18 -25.08 10.57
CA LYS A 35 9.89 -26.33 10.20
C LYS A 35 11.17 -26.11 9.37
N ARG A 36 11.26 -25.00 8.64
CA ARG A 36 12.42 -24.62 7.82
C ARG A 36 12.58 -23.11 7.85
N LYS A 37 13.81 -22.63 8.06
CA LYS A 37 14.15 -21.23 7.84
C LYS A 37 14.14 -20.95 6.34
N ARG A 38 13.42 -19.92 5.91
CA ARG A 38 13.48 -19.39 4.54
C ARG A 38 14.26 -18.08 4.61
N PRO A 39 15.59 -18.08 4.40
CA PRO A 39 16.34 -16.84 4.39
C PRO A 39 15.78 -15.91 3.31
N CYS A 40 15.70 -14.62 3.62
CA CYS A 40 15.43 -13.62 2.60
C CYS A 40 16.62 -13.57 1.65
N ALA A 41 16.38 -13.60 0.33
CA ALA A 41 17.45 -13.51 -0.65
C ALA A 41 18.18 -12.15 -0.57
N HIS A 42 17.43 -11.06 -0.31
CA HIS A 42 17.95 -9.69 -0.30
C HIS A 42 17.31 -8.88 0.84
N PRO A 43 17.84 -9.00 2.08
CA PRO A 43 17.25 -8.35 3.25
C PRO A 43 17.29 -6.82 3.17
N ASP A 44 18.33 -6.24 2.54
CA ASP A 44 18.49 -4.79 2.43
C ASP A 44 17.42 -4.17 1.51
N THR A 45 17.12 -4.82 0.38
CA THR A 45 16.05 -4.42 -0.54
C THR A 45 14.69 -4.45 0.14
N GLU A 46 14.41 -5.53 0.87
CA GLU A 46 13.18 -5.69 1.63
C GLU A 46 13.02 -4.60 2.69
N LYS A 47 14.10 -4.27 3.41
CA LYS A 47 14.10 -3.20 4.42
C LYS A 47 13.84 -1.82 3.81
N ALA A 48 14.47 -1.50 2.68
CA ALA A 48 14.24 -0.24 1.97
C ALA A 48 12.80 -0.11 1.47
N LEU A 49 12.23 -1.20 0.93
CA LEU A 49 10.83 -1.22 0.51
C LEU A 49 9.87 -1.08 1.70
N ALA A 50 10.16 -1.72 2.82
CA ALA A 50 9.35 -1.56 4.02
C ALA A 50 9.38 -0.12 4.54
N GLN A 51 10.53 0.56 4.49
CA GLN A 51 10.63 1.99 4.82
C GLN A 51 9.77 2.85 3.90
N PHE A 52 9.81 2.59 2.59
CA PHE A 52 8.96 3.27 1.62
C PHE A 52 7.46 3.08 1.91
N VAL A 53 7.03 1.86 2.27
CA VAL A 53 5.63 1.62 2.65
C VAL A 53 5.24 2.45 3.88
N ASN A 54 6.08 2.48 4.92
CA ASN A 54 5.79 3.26 6.12
C ASN A 54 5.75 4.78 5.82
N GLU A 55 6.60 5.28 4.93
CA GLU A 55 6.61 6.70 4.53
C GLU A 55 5.34 7.10 3.76
N MET A 56 4.87 6.24 2.87
CA MET A 56 3.65 6.49 2.13
C MET A 56 2.40 6.32 3.03
N GLU A 57 2.44 5.39 3.97
CA GLU A 57 1.41 5.24 5.01
C GLU A 57 1.32 6.51 5.87
N SER A 58 2.45 7.14 6.23
CA SER A 58 2.44 8.41 6.99
C SER A 58 1.89 9.60 6.19
N LYS A 59 2.02 9.57 4.85
CA LYS A 59 1.41 10.55 3.94
C LYS A 59 -0.08 10.27 3.67
N GLY A 60 -0.61 9.14 4.13
CA GLY A 60 -1.98 8.71 3.82
C GLY A 60 -2.18 8.31 2.36
N ALA A 61 -1.11 8.05 1.62
CA ALA A 61 -1.18 7.68 0.22
C ALA A 61 -1.32 6.14 0.06
N PRO A 62 -2.32 5.66 -0.68
CA PRO A 62 -2.50 4.23 -0.88
C PRO A 62 -1.44 3.65 -1.82
N ILE A 63 -0.84 2.52 -1.45
CA ILE A 63 0.21 1.87 -2.24
C ILE A 63 -0.31 0.56 -2.84
N ASN A 64 -0.28 0.48 -4.17
CA ASN A 64 -0.50 -0.77 -4.87
C ASN A 64 0.76 -1.64 -4.91
N ARG A 65 0.58 -2.93 -5.11
CA ARG A 65 1.63 -3.90 -5.41
C ARG A 65 2.48 -3.48 -6.62
N GLU A 66 1.84 -2.95 -7.67
CA GLU A 66 2.55 -2.48 -8.87
C GLU A 66 3.46 -1.28 -8.57
N SER A 67 2.97 -0.31 -7.79
CA SER A 67 3.77 0.84 -7.34
C SER A 67 4.97 0.39 -6.50
N LEU A 68 4.80 -0.65 -5.68
CA LEU A 68 5.89 -1.27 -4.94
C LEU A 68 6.91 -1.94 -5.87
N CYS A 69 6.47 -2.68 -6.89
CA CYS A 69 7.38 -3.25 -7.89
C CYS A 69 8.16 -2.14 -8.63
N ASN A 70 7.48 -1.07 -9.04
CA ASN A 70 8.11 0.07 -9.72
C ASN A 70 9.16 0.74 -8.83
N GLN A 71 8.93 0.81 -7.52
CA GLN A 71 9.91 1.32 -6.56
C GLN A 71 11.03 0.32 -6.27
N ALA A 72 10.77 -0.97 -6.43
CA ALA A 72 11.73 -2.01 -6.13
C ALA A 72 12.80 -2.17 -7.21
N ILE A 73 12.47 -1.88 -8.48
CA ILE A 73 13.42 -1.85 -9.60
C ILE A 73 14.61 -0.90 -9.34
N PRO A 74 14.42 0.40 -9.03
CA PRO A 74 15.54 1.31 -8.78
C PRO A 74 16.34 0.92 -7.53
N ILE A 75 15.69 0.41 -6.47
CA ILE A 75 16.37 -0.09 -5.27
C ILE A 75 17.24 -1.30 -5.61
N GLY A 76 16.71 -2.26 -6.37
CA GLY A 76 17.45 -3.45 -6.81
C GLY A 76 18.66 -3.09 -7.68
N ASN A 77 18.49 -2.15 -8.61
CA ASN A 77 19.57 -1.64 -9.44
C ASN A 77 20.66 -0.95 -8.61
N ALA A 78 20.28 -0.12 -7.63
CA ALA A 78 21.22 0.55 -6.74
C ALA A 78 22.03 -0.45 -5.88
N LEU A 79 21.41 -1.55 -5.47
CA LEU A 79 22.03 -2.64 -4.72
C LEU A 79 22.73 -3.69 -5.61
N LYS A 80 22.81 -3.46 -6.93
CA LYS A 80 23.43 -4.35 -7.93
C LYS A 80 22.86 -5.78 -7.91
N ILE A 81 21.56 -5.92 -7.67
CA ILE A 81 20.89 -7.22 -7.70
C ILE A 81 20.51 -7.53 -9.15
N ILE A 82 21.25 -8.44 -9.76
CA ILE A 82 21.05 -8.84 -11.15
C ILE A 82 19.94 -9.90 -11.20
N ASN A 83 19.00 -9.77 -12.15
CA ASN A 83 17.90 -10.72 -12.39
C ASN A 83 16.91 -10.93 -11.23
N PHE A 84 16.67 -9.92 -10.41
CA PHE A 84 15.64 -10.03 -9.38
C PHE A 84 14.25 -9.75 -9.94
N GLU A 85 13.48 -10.81 -10.16
CA GLU A 85 12.07 -10.69 -10.52
C GLU A 85 11.19 -10.57 -9.27
N PHE A 86 10.48 -9.44 -9.17
CA PHE A 86 9.50 -9.15 -8.12
C PHE A 86 8.21 -9.98 -8.30
N SER A 87 8.35 -11.31 -8.25
CA SER A 87 7.28 -12.27 -8.47
C SER A 87 6.14 -12.15 -7.44
N ASN A 88 4.97 -12.68 -7.81
CA ASN A 88 3.80 -12.77 -6.91
C ASN A 88 4.12 -13.50 -5.61
N GLY A 89 4.92 -14.58 -5.71
CA GLY A 89 5.35 -15.37 -4.55
C GLY A 89 6.30 -14.60 -3.63
N TRP A 90 7.24 -13.85 -4.20
CA TRP A 90 8.14 -13.01 -3.40
C TRP A 90 7.36 -11.92 -2.65
N MET A 91 6.44 -11.23 -3.34
CA MET A 91 5.63 -10.18 -2.69
C MET A 91 4.78 -10.73 -1.54
N SER A 92 4.18 -11.90 -1.73
CA SER A 92 3.38 -12.55 -0.70
C SER A 92 4.21 -12.89 0.55
N ASN A 93 5.49 -13.22 0.37
CA ASN A 93 6.41 -13.45 1.49
C ASN A 93 6.88 -12.13 2.12
N PHE A 94 7.14 -11.10 1.33
CA PHE A 94 7.46 -9.76 1.81
C PHE A 94 6.33 -9.21 2.70
N GLU A 95 5.08 -9.27 2.23
CA GLU A 95 3.91 -8.84 3.03
C GLU A 95 3.83 -9.60 4.36
N LYS A 96 4.07 -10.92 4.36
CA LYS A 96 4.11 -11.73 5.59
C LYS A 96 5.26 -11.34 6.53
N ARG A 97 6.47 -11.14 6.02
CA ARG A 97 7.66 -10.80 6.83
C ARG A 97 7.49 -9.46 7.55
N PHE A 98 6.97 -8.45 6.85
CA PHE A 98 6.78 -7.11 7.43
C PHE A 98 5.39 -6.88 8.04
N SER A 99 4.57 -7.94 8.11
CA SER A 99 3.21 -7.90 8.66
C SER A 99 2.30 -6.87 7.95
N PHE A 100 2.53 -6.63 6.65
CA PHE A 100 1.63 -5.83 5.84
C PHE A 100 0.41 -6.65 5.42
N LYS A 101 -0.73 -5.98 5.26
CA LYS A 101 -1.95 -6.59 4.75
C LYS A 101 -2.44 -5.85 3.51
N SER A 102 -2.81 -6.60 2.48
CA SER A 102 -3.56 -6.06 1.34
C SER A 102 -5.00 -5.79 1.75
N ARG A 103 -5.35 -4.52 1.93
CA ARG A 103 -6.68 -4.05 2.37
C ARG A 103 -7.42 -3.41 1.20
N ILE A 104 -8.74 -3.55 1.18
CA ILE A 104 -9.59 -2.84 0.22
C ILE A 104 -9.77 -1.41 0.72
N ILE A 105 -9.63 -0.45 -0.18
CA ILE A 105 -9.94 0.95 0.11
C ILE A 105 -11.40 1.16 -0.24
N HIS A 106 -12.15 1.69 0.70
CA HIS A 106 -13.55 2.03 0.53
C HIS A 106 -13.68 3.55 0.38
N GLY A 107 -14.11 4.00 -0.81
CA GLY A 107 -14.34 5.39 -1.20
C GLY A 107 -14.78 5.44 -2.66
N GLU A 108 -15.69 6.36 -3.01
CA GLU A 108 -15.90 6.75 -4.41
C GLU A 108 -14.60 7.42 -4.89
N ALA A 109 -14.24 7.29 -6.18
CA ALA A 109 -13.01 7.87 -6.73
C ALA A 109 -13.37 8.80 -7.88
N GLU A 110 -13.24 10.11 -7.67
CA GLU A 110 -13.37 11.13 -8.72
C GLU A 110 -12.04 11.89 -8.91
N SER A 111 -11.00 11.17 -9.36
CA SER A 111 -9.82 11.83 -9.91
C SER A 111 -9.21 10.97 -11.00
N ALA A 112 -8.76 11.63 -12.08
CA ALA A 112 -8.03 11.00 -13.18
C ALA A 112 -6.67 10.42 -12.76
N VAL A 113 -6.32 10.44 -11.46
CA VAL A 113 -5.22 9.71 -10.86
C VAL A 113 -5.78 8.43 -10.26
N THR A 114 -5.50 7.31 -10.92
CA THR A 114 -5.97 5.96 -10.60
C THR A 114 -5.63 5.56 -9.15
N ILE A 115 -6.54 5.83 -8.21
CA ILE A 115 -6.42 5.31 -6.84
C ILE A 115 -6.60 3.80 -6.90
N PRO A 116 -5.65 2.99 -6.39
CA PRO A 116 -5.76 1.55 -6.46
C PRO A 116 -6.87 1.04 -5.54
N ARG A 117 -7.64 0.05 -5.99
CA ARG A 117 -8.70 -0.60 -5.19
C ARG A 117 -8.18 -1.22 -3.89
N ARG A 118 -6.92 -1.65 -3.89
CA ARG A 118 -6.27 -2.29 -2.74
C ARG A 118 -4.98 -1.57 -2.40
N THR A 119 -4.68 -1.53 -1.11
CA THR A 119 -3.44 -0.95 -0.55
C THR A 119 -2.75 -1.93 0.38
N ILE A 120 -1.42 -1.88 0.39
CA ILE A 120 -0.57 -2.64 1.30
C ILE A 120 -0.21 -1.73 2.47
N SER A 121 -0.71 -2.04 3.67
CA SER A 121 -0.55 -1.20 4.87
C SER A 121 -0.60 -2.03 6.15
N LYS A 122 -0.02 -1.50 7.25
CA LYS A 122 -0.17 -2.10 8.58
C LYS A 122 -1.52 -1.74 9.18
N THR A 123 -1.86 -0.46 9.13
CA THR A 123 -3.12 0.07 9.65
C THR A 123 -4.18 0.18 8.56
N PRO A 124 -5.48 0.10 8.89
CA PRO A 124 -6.52 0.40 7.92
C PRO A 124 -6.45 1.88 7.53
N LEU A 125 -6.44 2.17 6.23
CA LEU A 125 -6.59 3.53 5.75
C LEU A 125 -8.03 4.01 6.01
N SER A 126 -8.17 5.23 6.51
CA SER A 126 -9.46 5.90 6.60
C SER A 126 -10.05 6.08 5.21
N GLY A 127 -11.39 6.04 5.12
CA GLY A 127 -12.08 6.34 3.86
C GLY A 127 -11.67 7.72 3.35
N GLN A 128 -11.13 7.76 2.14
CA GLN A 128 -10.79 9.01 1.49
C GLN A 128 -12.07 9.54 0.86
N LYS A 129 -12.56 10.66 1.36
CA LYS A 129 -13.76 11.31 0.83
C LYS A 129 -13.36 12.20 -0.33
N ASP A 130 -13.98 11.98 -1.48
CA ASP A 130 -13.81 12.86 -2.63
C ASP A 130 -14.18 14.30 -2.30
N ASP A 131 -13.39 15.23 -2.83
CA ASP A 131 -13.78 16.62 -2.96
C ASP A 131 -14.87 16.72 -4.03
N LYS A 132 -16.13 16.56 -3.60
CA LYS A 132 -17.33 16.65 -4.44
C LYS A 132 -17.65 18.10 -4.83
N THR A 133 -16.64 18.85 -5.25
CA THR A 133 -16.76 20.23 -5.68
C THR A 133 -17.44 20.26 -7.03
N ARG A 134 -18.71 20.68 -7.06
CA ARG A 134 -19.45 20.86 -8.32
C ARG A 134 -19.04 22.19 -8.95
N ILE A 135 -18.54 22.15 -10.19
CA ILE A 135 -18.37 23.32 -11.05
C ILE A 135 -19.60 23.37 -11.96
N THR A 136 -20.36 24.46 -11.91
CA THR A 136 -21.53 24.66 -12.77
C THR A 136 -21.19 25.67 -13.85
N ILE A 137 -21.47 25.35 -15.11
CA ILE A 137 -21.24 26.25 -16.24
C ILE A 137 -22.61 26.69 -16.76
N ALA A 138 -22.90 27.99 -16.70
CA ALA A 138 -24.09 28.52 -17.34
C ALA A 138 -23.76 28.91 -18.79
N LEU A 139 -24.47 28.27 -19.72
CA LEU A 139 -24.44 28.58 -21.14
C LEU A 139 -25.69 29.39 -21.49
N ALA A 140 -25.50 30.58 -22.05
CA ALA A 140 -26.61 31.39 -22.55
C ALA A 140 -26.34 31.78 -24.01
N CYS A 141 -27.33 31.58 -24.87
CA CYS A 141 -27.33 32.06 -26.24
C CYS A 141 -28.74 32.51 -26.64
N ASN A 142 -28.83 33.41 -27.61
CA ASN A 142 -30.11 33.84 -28.17
C ASN A 142 -30.68 32.73 -29.09
N ALA A 143 -31.99 32.76 -29.39
CA ALA A 143 -32.69 31.70 -30.14
C ALA A 143 -32.08 31.38 -31.52
N ASP A 144 -31.48 32.38 -32.16
CA ASP A 144 -30.81 32.28 -33.45
C ASP A 144 -29.31 31.88 -33.34
N VAL A 145 -28.82 31.62 -32.11
CA VAL A 145 -27.44 31.20 -31.78
C VAL A 145 -26.33 32.19 -32.19
N SER A 146 -26.68 33.29 -32.85
CA SER A 146 -25.79 34.33 -33.33
C SER A 146 -25.05 35.08 -32.22
N HIS A 147 -25.70 35.27 -31.07
CA HIS A 147 -25.09 35.87 -29.88
C HIS A 147 -24.95 34.82 -28.77
N LYS A 148 -23.69 34.52 -28.45
CA LYS A 148 -23.30 33.61 -27.35
C LYS A 148 -22.71 34.44 -26.22
N TYR A 149 -23.19 34.23 -25.00
CA TYR A 149 -22.63 34.85 -23.81
C TYR A 149 -21.36 34.12 -23.38
N LYS A 150 -20.43 34.85 -22.74
CA LYS A 150 -19.22 34.25 -22.14
C LYS A 150 -19.65 33.16 -21.16
N LEU A 151 -18.91 32.04 -21.16
CA LEU A 151 -19.09 30.97 -20.18
C LEU A 151 -19.05 31.55 -18.77
N PHE A 152 -20.11 31.31 -18.00
CA PHE A 152 -20.20 31.76 -16.62
C PHE A 152 -19.95 30.57 -15.70
N PHE A 153 -18.76 30.53 -15.09
CA PHE A 153 -18.35 29.50 -14.15
C PHE A 153 -18.87 29.83 -12.76
N ILE A 154 -19.77 29.00 -12.23
CA ILE A 154 -20.32 29.10 -10.89
C ILE A 154 -19.65 28.02 -10.03
N GLY A 155 -18.80 28.48 -9.11
CA GLY A 155 -18.08 27.64 -8.16
C GLY A 155 -18.86 27.44 -6.86
N HIS A 156 -18.16 27.54 -5.72
CA HIS A 156 -18.77 27.36 -4.41
C HIS A 156 -19.78 28.45 -4.05
N ALA A 157 -20.93 28.02 -3.54
CA ALA A 157 -21.92 28.92 -2.98
C ALA A 157 -21.29 29.77 -1.88
N ALA A 158 -21.43 31.09 -1.98
CA ALA A 158 -20.85 32.05 -1.04
C ALA A 158 -21.21 31.74 0.42
N LYS A 159 -22.41 31.19 0.68
CA LYS A 159 -22.88 30.77 2.00
C LYS A 159 -23.43 29.34 1.95
N ARG A 160 -22.64 28.36 2.39
CA ARG A 160 -23.06 26.95 2.43
C ARG A 160 -23.99 26.69 3.62
N ARG A 161 -25.23 26.27 3.35
CA ARG A 161 -26.28 26.04 4.37
C ARG A 161 -25.91 24.98 5.43
N CYS A 162 -25.05 24.03 5.10
CA CYS A 162 -24.75 22.85 5.93
C CYS A 162 -23.48 22.94 6.79
N PHE A 163 -22.76 24.08 6.79
CA PHE A 163 -21.51 24.26 7.55
C PHE A 163 -21.50 25.45 8.52
N GLY A 164 -22.66 26.04 8.82
CA GLY A 164 -22.77 27.08 9.85
C GLY A 164 -21.89 28.30 9.60
N GLU A 165 -22.17 29.03 8.50
CA GLU A 165 -21.61 30.36 8.20
C GLU A 165 -20.09 30.50 8.10
N LYS A 166 -19.33 29.42 7.92
CA LYS A 166 -17.89 29.55 7.60
C LYS A 166 -17.72 30.08 6.17
N THR A 167 -17.14 31.27 6.06
CA THR A 167 -16.75 31.96 4.82
C THR A 167 -15.52 31.23 4.25
N GLY A 168 -15.59 30.72 3.03
CA GLY A 168 -14.42 30.17 2.33
C GLY A 168 -13.74 31.25 1.52
N ASP A 169 -12.41 31.25 1.43
CA ASP A 169 -11.67 32.23 0.63
C ASP A 169 -12.05 32.11 -0.85
N TYR A 170 -12.72 33.14 -1.37
CA TYR A 170 -13.14 33.23 -2.77
C TYR A 170 -12.02 33.89 -3.57
N THR A 171 -11.25 33.10 -4.32
CA THR A 171 -10.43 33.65 -5.41
C THR A 171 -10.96 33.08 -6.71
N ILE A 172 -11.68 33.91 -7.47
CA ILE A 172 -12.18 33.60 -8.81
C ILE A 172 -11.42 34.48 -9.81
N PHE A 173 -10.51 33.87 -10.56
CA PHE A 173 -10.06 34.29 -11.89
C PHE A 173 -9.92 32.95 -12.66
N ILE A 174 -10.49 32.74 -13.85
CA ILE A 174 -10.30 33.42 -15.16
C ILE A 174 -11.59 33.26 -16.01
#